data_AF-A0A7S0TH96-F1
#
_entry.id   AF-A0A7S0TH96-F1
#
_cell.length_a   1.000
_cell.length_b   1.000
_cell.length_c   1.000
_cell.angle_alpha   90.00
_cell.angle_beta   90.00
_cell.angle_gamma   90.00
#
_symmetry.space_group_name_H-M   'P 1'
#
loop_
_entity.id
_entity.type
_entity.pdbx_description
1 polymer ?
#
loop_
_entity_poly.entity_id
_entity_poly.type
_entity_poly.pdbx_seq_one_letter_code
_entity_poly.pdbx_strand_id
1 'polypeptide(L)'
;VAPMRRILSILNSFARNPQRKIVSETEDFHRKPDEDSTQLLETEVLRNSVFKFGSLLQVGFGEAGAEMLSKTLNDRTGGRGRGLALQTFGGHLNTGKVVHAFFGYCDIRHFTDLTEVLQADVVKVVNLCAWLIHKSVHDNNGAPNKNVGDAFLVVWKSKGGMGVR
;
A
#
# COMPACT_ATOMS: atom_id res chain seq x y z
N VAL A 1 -32.29 -0.90 0.73
CA VAL A 1 -31.62 -1.32 -0.53
C VAL A 1 -30.49 -0.38 -0.97
N ALA A 2 -30.66 0.95 -0.97
CA ALA A 2 -29.62 1.89 -1.38
C ALA A 2 -28.29 1.79 -0.58
N PRO A 3 -28.29 1.55 0.75
CA PRO A 3 -27.04 1.42 1.52
C PRO A 3 -26.18 0.21 1.15
N MET A 4 -26.80 -0.98 0.96
CA MET A 4 -26.07 -2.18 0.52
C MET A 4 -25.47 -2.01 -0.89
N ARG A 5 -26.16 -1.34 -1.81
CA ARG A 5 -25.61 -1.04 -3.15
C ARG A 5 -24.35 -0.19 -3.07
N ARG A 6 -24.25 0.72 -2.08
CA ARG A 6 -23.04 1.53 -1.85
C ARG A 6 -21.87 0.68 -1.36
N ILE A 7 -22.10 -0.22 -0.39
CA ILE A 7 -21.06 -1.14 0.08
C ILE A 7 -20.56 -2.05 -1.06
N LEU A 8 -21.49 -2.61 -1.85
CA LEU A 8 -21.14 -3.41 -3.03
C LEU A 8 -20.37 -2.59 -4.09
N SER A 9 -20.69 -1.31 -4.25
CA SER A 9 -19.94 -0.41 -5.14
C SER A 9 -18.50 -0.23 -4.67
N ILE A 10 -18.29 -0.01 -3.36
CA ILE A 10 -16.95 0.11 -2.75
C ILE A 10 -16.15 -1.18 -2.98
N LEU A 11 -16.73 -2.35 -2.67
CA LEU A 11 -16.08 -3.64 -2.87
C LEU A 11 -15.73 -3.91 -4.34
N ASN A 12 -16.65 -3.60 -5.26
CA ASN A 12 -16.38 -3.73 -6.70
C ASN A 12 -15.29 -2.77 -7.17
N SER A 13 -15.23 -1.56 -6.60
CA SER A 13 -14.16 -0.60 -6.91
C SER A 13 -12.80 -1.10 -6.42
N PHE A 14 -12.76 -1.70 -5.23
CA PHE A 14 -11.57 -2.29 -4.64
C PHE A 14 -11.09 -3.51 -5.44
N ALA A 15 -12.01 -4.39 -5.84
CA ALA A 15 -11.66 -5.58 -6.63
C ALA A 15 -11.07 -5.23 -8.01
N ARG A 16 -11.53 -4.13 -8.62
CA ARG A 16 -11.00 -3.66 -9.92
C ARG A 16 -9.63 -3.02 -9.79
N ASN A 17 -9.42 -2.21 -8.75
CA ASN A 17 -8.16 -1.54 -8.49
C ASN A 17 -7.93 -1.37 -6.97
N PRO A 18 -7.23 -2.32 -6.34
CA PRO A 18 -6.90 -2.29 -4.91
C PRO A 18 -5.98 -1.11 -4.52
N GLN A 19 -5.36 -0.43 -5.48
CA GLN A 19 -4.48 0.74 -5.25
C GLN A 19 -5.17 2.08 -5.37
N ARG A 20 -6.44 2.13 -5.79
CA ARG A 20 -7.16 3.39 -5.85
C ARG A 20 -7.38 3.87 -4.41
N LYS A 21 -6.86 5.07 -4.08
CA LYS A 21 -7.19 5.73 -2.81
C LYS A 21 -8.71 5.74 -2.65
N ILE A 22 -9.20 5.02 -1.65
CA ILE A 22 -10.62 5.04 -1.31
C ILE A 22 -10.83 6.39 -0.64
N VAL A 23 -11.39 7.34 -1.38
CA VAL A 23 -11.70 8.66 -0.82
C VAL A 23 -12.80 8.43 0.21
N SER A 24 -12.49 8.67 1.48
CA SER A 24 -13.54 8.85 2.46
C SER A 24 -14.24 10.15 2.09
N GLU A 25 -15.48 10.06 1.62
CA GLU A 25 -16.42 11.18 1.77
C GLU A 25 -16.66 11.32 3.28
N THR A 26 -15.69 11.92 3.99
CA THR A 26 -15.72 12.15 5.43
C THR A 26 -16.56 13.40 5.79
N GLU A 27 -17.23 14.01 4.81
CA GLU A 27 -17.93 15.29 4.96
C GLU A 27 -19.29 15.20 5.68
N ASP A 28 -19.84 14.01 5.96
CA ASP A 28 -21.18 13.87 6.57
C ASP A 28 -21.16 13.32 8.01
N PHE A 29 -20.19 13.73 8.84
CA PHE A 29 -20.02 13.16 10.19
C PHE A 29 -20.95 13.74 11.29
N HIS A 30 -21.90 14.62 10.96
CA HIS A 30 -22.79 15.27 11.96
C HIS A 30 -24.27 15.31 11.53
N ARG A 31 -24.85 14.17 11.13
CA ARG A 31 -26.32 14.05 11.07
C ARG A 31 -26.84 13.47 12.39
N LYS A 32 -27.69 14.24 13.10
CA LYS A 32 -28.37 13.78 14.32
C LYS A 32 -29.21 12.52 14.01
N PRO A 33 -29.20 11.50 14.89
CA PRO A 33 -29.97 10.28 14.66
C PRO A 33 -31.45 10.49 15.03
N ASP A 34 -32.35 10.30 14.05
CA ASP A 34 -33.80 10.15 14.27
C ASP A 34 -34.10 8.68 14.64
N GLU A 35 -35.13 8.40 15.43
CA GLU A 35 -35.38 7.09 16.09
C GLU A 35 -35.58 5.85 15.18
N ASP A 36 -35.61 6.01 13.85
CA ASP A 36 -35.54 4.92 12.84
C ASP A 36 -34.08 4.57 12.45
N SER A 37 -33.12 5.01 13.27
CA SER A 37 -31.68 5.06 12.97
C SER A 37 -30.91 3.78 13.26
N THR A 38 -31.43 2.79 13.98
CA THR A 38 -30.63 1.63 14.39
C THR A 38 -30.09 0.84 13.20
N GLN A 39 -30.92 0.57 12.17
CA GLN A 39 -30.47 -0.12 10.95
C GLN A 39 -29.55 0.74 10.07
N LEU A 40 -29.76 2.07 10.07
CA LEU A 40 -28.90 3.01 9.35
C LEU A 40 -27.52 3.13 10.03
N LEU A 41 -27.48 3.11 11.36
CA LEU A 41 -26.27 3.08 12.17
C LEU A 41 -25.51 1.76 11.96
N GLU A 42 -26.17 0.60 12.02
CA GLU A 42 -25.54 -0.70 11.76
C GLU A 42 -24.93 -0.77 10.35
N THR A 43 -25.67 -0.32 9.33
CA THR A 43 -25.17 -0.34 7.95
C THR A 43 -23.99 0.63 7.75
N GLU A 44 -23.97 1.76 8.46
CA GLU A 44 -22.87 2.71 8.42
C GLU A 44 -21.62 2.16 9.15
N VAL A 45 -21.79 1.44 10.26
CA VAL A 45 -20.70 0.72 10.93
C VAL A 45 -20.10 -0.35 10.01
N LEU A 46 -20.94 -1.11 9.30
CA LEU A 46 -20.47 -2.09 8.30
C LEU A 46 -19.69 -1.43 7.17
N ARG A 47 -20.20 -0.32 6.62
CA ARG A 47 -19.53 0.44 5.57
C ARG A 47 -18.15 0.93 6.02
N ASN A 48 -18.08 1.53 7.21
CA ASN A 48 -16.84 2.04 7.79
C ASN A 48 -15.85 0.92 8.06
N SER A 49 -16.32 -0.25 8.50
CA SER A 49 -15.47 -1.42 8.70
C SER A 49 -14.88 -1.90 7.37
N VAL A 50 -15.69 -2.05 6.32
CA VAL A 50 -15.22 -2.44 4.97
C VAL A 50 -14.20 -1.43 4.43
N PHE A 51 -14.44 -0.13 4.62
CA PHE A 51 -13.52 0.92 4.21
C PHE A 51 -12.16 0.82 4.93
N LYS A 52 -12.19 0.66 6.26
CA LYS A 52 -10.96 0.51 7.07
C LYS A 52 -10.18 -0.75 6.68
N PHE A 53 -10.87 -1.88 6.50
CA PHE A 53 -10.23 -3.11 6.03
C PHE A 53 -9.61 -2.95 4.64
N GLY A 54 -10.33 -2.37 3.68
CA GLY A 54 -9.80 -2.12 2.34
C GLY A 54 -8.56 -1.22 2.36
N SER A 55 -8.57 -0.18 3.18
CA SER A 55 -7.43 0.74 3.35
C SER A 55 -6.21 0.05 3.97
N LEU A 56 -6.40 -0.79 4.98
CA LEU A 56 -5.32 -1.56 5.60
C LEU A 56 -4.72 -2.59 4.63
N LEU A 57 -5.57 -3.27 3.85
CA LEU A 57 -5.12 -4.22 2.82
C LEU A 57 -4.31 -3.52 1.73
N GLN A 58 -4.72 -2.32 1.30
CA GLN A 58 -3.99 -1.52 0.33
C GLN A 58 -2.57 -1.20 0.82
N VAL A 59 -2.41 -0.86 2.10
CA VAL A 59 -1.10 -0.63 2.72
C VAL A 59 -0.31 -1.93 2.80
N GLY A 60 -0.93 -3.03 3.24
CA GLY A 60 -0.26 -4.31 3.44
C GLY A 60 0.22 -5.00 2.15
N PHE A 61 -0.49 -4.85 1.03
CA PHE A 61 -0.11 -5.46 -0.25
C PHE A 61 0.94 -4.65 -1.04
N GLY A 62 1.03 -3.34 -0.80
CA GLY A 62 1.89 -2.46 -1.59
C GLY A 62 1.57 -2.50 -3.09
N GLU A 63 2.51 -2.02 -3.91
CA GLU A 63 2.38 -1.97 -5.38
C GLU A 63 2.33 -3.36 -6.03
N ALA A 64 3.30 -4.22 -5.70
CA ALA A 64 3.42 -5.53 -6.32
C ALA A 64 2.27 -6.48 -5.92
N GLY A 65 1.89 -6.49 -4.63
CA GLY A 65 0.79 -7.30 -4.13
C GLY A 65 -0.55 -6.85 -4.71
N ALA A 66 -0.77 -5.54 -4.85
CA ALA A 66 -1.96 -5.03 -5.49
C ALA A 66 -2.02 -5.35 -7.00
N GLU A 67 -0.90 -5.30 -7.74
CA GLU A 67 -0.86 -5.74 -9.14
C GLU A 67 -1.21 -7.23 -9.26
N MET A 68 -0.62 -8.09 -8.42
CA MET A 68 -0.93 -9.52 -8.39
C MET A 68 -2.40 -9.77 -8.06
N LEU A 69 -2.90 -9.16 -6.98
CA LEU A 69 -4.29 -9.31 -6.55
C LEU A 69 -5.27 -8.82 -7.62
N SER A 70 -5.00 -7.68 -8.26
CA SER A 70 -5.84 -7.15 -9.35
C SER A 70 -5.95 -8.13 -10.49
N LYS A 71 -4.84 -8.77 -10.90
CA LYS A 71 -4.88 -9.79 -11.97
C LYS A 71 -5.71 -10.99 -11.54
N THR A 72 -5.48 -11.50 -10.33
CA THR A 72 -6.23 -12.65 -9.80
C THR A 72 -7.73 -12.36 -9.66
N LEU A 73 -8.12 -11.17 -9.20
CA LEU A 73 -9.53 -10.78 -9.03
C LEU A 73 -10.24 -10.47 -10.36
N ASN A 74 -9.51 -9.95 -11.35
CA ASN A 74 -10.07 -9.62 -12.67
C ASN A 74 -10.02 -10.79 -13.66
N ASP A 75 -9.28 -11.86 -13.36
CA ASP A 75 -9.24 -13.05 -14.19
C ASP A 75 -10.56 -13.83 -14.08
N ARG A 76 -11.49 -13.49 -14.97
CA ARG A 76 -12.82 -14.13 -15.09
C ARG A 76 -12.79 -15.40 -15.95
N THR A 77 -11.62 -15.85 -16.42
CA THR A 77 -11.53 -17.00 -17.32
C THR A 77 -11.67 -18.34 -16.59
N GLY A 78 -11.49 -18.37 -15.27
CA GLY A 78 -11.91 -19.49 -14.43
C GLY A 78 -13.38 -19.35 -14.07
N GLY A 79 -14.25 -20.21 -14.62
CA GLY A 79 -15.68 -20.24 -14.29
C GLY A 79 -15.98 -20.19 -12.78
N ARG A 80 -17.17 -19.67 -12.44
CA ARG A 80 -17.69 -19.52 -11.07
C ARG A 80 -17.38 -20.77 -10.24
N GLY A 81 -16.34 -20.74 -9.41
CA GLY A 81 -16.01 -21.87 -8.53
C GLY A 81 -14.54 -22.22 -8.36
N ARG A 82 -13.61 -21.71 -9.18
CA ARG A 82 -12.20 -21.68 -8.73
C ARG A 82 -12.08 -20.55 -7.73
N GLY A 83 -11.92 -20.93 -6.45
CA GLY A 83 -11.69 -20.00 -5.35
C GLY A 83 -10.50 -19.09 -5.62
N LEU A 84 -10.20 -18.21 -4.68
CA LEU A 84 -8.99 -17.38 -4.62
C LEU A 84 -7.75 -18.30 -4.50
N ALA A 85 -7.50 -19.14 -5.52
CA ALA A 85 -6.21 -19.70 -5.78
C ALA A 85 -5.39 -18.49 -6.23
N LEU A 86 -4.90 -17.75 -5.23
CA LEU A 86 -3.62 -17.10 -5.34
C LEU A 86 -2.76 -18.15 -6.03
N GLN A 87 -2.44 -17.93 -7.30
CA GLN A 87 -1.58 -18.84 -8.04
C GLN A 87 -0.20 -18.63 -7.41
N THR A 88 -0.04 -19.14 -6.21
CA THR A 88 1.18 -19.05 -5.43
C THR A 88 2.04 -20.20 -5.89
N PHE A 89 3.31 -19.87 -6.19
CA PHE A 89 4.43 -20.81 -6.29
C PHE A 89 4.08 -22.22 -6.82
N GLY A 90 4.04 -22.38 -8.14
CA GLY A 90 3.99 -23.72 -8.77
C GLY A 90 3.23 -23.82 -10.10
N GLY A 91 2.42 -22.81 -10.44
CA GLY A 91 1.72 -22.76 -11.74
C GLY A 91 2.59 -22.13 -12.84
N HIS A 92 2.50 -22.69 -14.06
CA HIS A 92 3.18 -22.29 -15.30
C HIS A 92 2.96 -20.83 -15.79
N LEU A 93 2.42 -19.93 -14.97
CA LEU A 93 2.06 -18.55 -15.33
C LEU A 93 2.71 -17.44 -14.49
N ASN A 94 3.55 -17.77 -13.50
CA ASN A 94 4.31 -16.76 -12.75
C ASN A 94 5.77 -16.71 -13.16
N THR A 95 6.03 -16.33 -14.40
CA THR A 95 7.34 -15.79 -14.75
C THR A 95 7.49 -14.44 -14.05
N GLY A 96 8.42 -14.36 -13.09
CA GLY A 96 8.78 -13.08 -12.47
C GLY A 96 9.08 -12.05 -13.55
N LYS A 97 8.61 -10.81 -13.37
CA LYS A 97 8.90 -9.73 -14.32
C LYS A 97 10.25 -9.12 -13.96
N VAL A 98 11.13 -8.97 -14.95
CA VAL A 98 12.33 -8.15 -14.81
C VAL A 98 11.90 -6.69 -14.69
N VAL A 99 12.35 -6.03 -13.62
CA VAL A 99 12.10 -4.61 -13.39
C VAL A 99 13.44 -3.88 -13.41
N HIS A 100 13.56 -2.90 -14.30
CA HIS A 100 14.72 -2.04 -14.34
C HIS A 100 14.60 -0.92 -13.31
N ALA A 101 15.58 -0.83 -12.42
CA ALA A 101 15.61 0.17 -11.38
C ALA A 101 17.04 0.59 -11.05
N PHE A 102 17.18 1.84 -10.60
CA PHE A 102 18.40 2.35 -9.99
C PHE A 102 18.28 2.26 -8.48
N PHE A 103 19.32 1.75 -7.83
CA PHE A 103 19.39 1.63 -6.38
C PHE A 103 20.40 2.64 -5.84
N GLY A 104 19.99 3.38 -4.81
CA GLY A 104 20.87 4.25 -4.05
C GLY A 104 21.05 3.69 -2.65
N TYR A 105 22.29 3.75 -2.15
CA TYR A 105 22.64 3.45 -0.78
C TYR A 105 23.22 4.71 -0.15
N CYS A 106 22.67 5.11 1.00
CA CYS A 106 23.20 6.18 1.83
C CYS A 106 23.53 5.60 3.19
N ASP A 107 24.72 5.92 3.70
CA ASP A 107 25.30 5.35 4.92
C ASP A 107 25.76 6.49 5.84
N ILE A 108 25.32 6.47 7.10
CA ILE A 108 25.81 7.40 8.12
C ILE A 108 27.21 6.95 8.54
N ARG A 109 28.23 7.74 8.19
CA ARG A 109 29.63 7.42 8.52
C ARG A 109 29.85 7.49 10.02
N HIS A 110 30.71 6.60 10.53
CA HIS A 110 31.08 6.51 11.95
C HIS A 110 29.87 6.31 12.87
N PHE A 111 28.87 5.55 12.42
CA PHE A 111 27.65 5.34 13.19
C PHE A 111 27.88 4.64 14.53
N THR A 112 28.84 3.72 14.62
CA THR A 112 29.20 3.07 15.89
C THR A 112 29.62 4.11 16.93
N ASP A 113 30.51 5.02 16.57
CA ASP A 113 30.96 6.10 17.47
C ASP A 113 29.78 7.02 17.84
N LEU A 114 28.92 7.33 16.85
CA LEU A 114 27.71 8.12 17.06
C LEU A 114 26.76 7.45 18.08
N THR A 115 26.58 6.13 17.99
CA THR A 115 25.73 5.37 18.92
C THR A 115 26.32 5.30 20.32
N GLU A 116 27.64 5.27 20.45
CA GLU A 116 28.32 5.24 21.75
C GLU A 116 28.19 6.59 22.48
N VAL A 117 28.33 7.70 21.74
CA VAL A 117 28.26 9.05 22.32
C VAL A 117 26.82 9.51 22.57
N LEU A 118 25.91 9.29 21.61
CA LEU A 118 24.52 9.78 21.71
C LEU A 118 23.58 8.78 22.39
N GLN A 119 23.94 7.50 22.45
CA GLN A 119 23.11 6.44 23.02
C GLN A 119 21.65 6.51 22.50
N ALA A 120 20.66 6.69 23.37
CA ALA A 120 19.25 6.77 22.98
C ALA A 120 18.93 7.95 22.03
N ASP A 121 19.71 9.03 22.09
CA ASP A 121 19.49 10.21 21.25
C ASP A 121 19.92 10.02 19.80
N VAL A 122 20.66 8.95 19.49
CA VAL A 122 21.03 8.60 18.11
C VAL A 122 19.80 8.43 17.21
N VAL A 123 18.67 8.00 17.79
CA VAL A 123 17.40 7.84 17.09
C VAL A 123 16.90 9.17 16.50
N LYS A 124 17.14 10.30 17.19
CA LYS A 124 16.76 11.64 16.69
C LYS A 124 17.55 11.99 15.42
N VAL A 125 18.85 11.66 15.41
CA VAL A 125 19.72 11.88 14.25
C VAL A 125 19.30 10.99 13.08
N VAL A 126 19.10 9.69 13.32
CA VAL A 126 18.64 8.74 12.29
C VAL A 126 17.31 9.17 11.70
N ASN A 127 16.35 9.60 12.52
CA ASN A 127 15.04 10.08 12.05
C ASN A 127 15.15 11.36 11.22
N LEU A 128 16.05 12.28 11.58
CA LEU A 128 16.31 13.49 10.81
C LEU A 128 16.92 13.14 9.44
N CYS A 129 17.94 12.28 9.41
CA CYS A 129 18.53 11.77 8.17
C CYS A 129 17.49 11.05 7.30
N ALA A 130 16.67 10.18 7.90
CA ALA A 130 15.59 9.49 7.22
C ALA A 130 14.61 10.49 6.58
N TRP A 131 14.19 11.52 7.32
CA TRP A 131 13.29 12.54 6.79
C TRP A 131 13.89 13.29 5.60
N LEU A 132 15.17 13.72 5.70
CA LEU A 132 15.87 14.41 4.61
C LEU A 132 16.00 13.54 3.36
N ILE A 133 16.47 12.30 3.53
CA ILE A 133 16.68 11.35 2.44
C ILE A 133 15.33 11.00 1.80
N HIS A 134 14.33 10.64 2.60
CA HIS A 134 13.01 10.26 2.09
C HIS A 134 12.33 11.41 1.35
N LYS A 135 12.42 12.63 1.87
CA LYS A 135 11.87 13.82 1.20
C LYS A 135 12.57 14.06 -0.13
N SER A 136 13.90 14.10 -0.14
CA SER A 136 14.68 14.30 -1.37
C SER A 136 14.40 13.22 -2.42
N VAL A 137 14.37 11.95 -2.02
CA VAL A 137 14.08 10.81 -2.90
C VAL A 137 12.67 10.92 -3.47
N HIS A 138 11.68 11.22 -2.64
CA HIS A 138 10.30 11.40 -3.07
C HIS A 138 10.16 12.56 -4.07
N ASP A 139 10.77 13.72 -3.77
CA ASP A 139 10.75 14.90 -4.63
C ASP A 139 11.43 14.64 -5.99
N ASN A 140 12.36 13.68 -6.04
CA ASN A 140 13.05 13.22 -7.25
C ASN A 140 12.48 11.89 -7.81
N ASN A 141 11.20 11.60 -7.57
CA ASN A 141 10.48 10.44 -8.14
C ASN A 141 11.04 9.04 -7.78
N GLY A 142 11.78 8.93 -6.68
CA GLY A 142 12.20 7.67 -6.11
C GLY A 142 11.27 7.20 -4.99
N ALA A 143 11.57 6.02 -4.45
CA ALA A 143 10.88 5.45 -3.30
C ALA A 143 11.91 4.96 -2.26
N PRO A 144 11.76 5.35 -0.99
CA PRO A 144 12.44 4.67 0.11
C PRO A 144 11.99 3.20 0.18
N ASN A 145 12.93 2.28 0.40
CA ASN A 145 12.63 0.84 0.45
C ASN A 145 12.93 0.25 1.83
N LYS A 146 14.18 0.35 2.30
CA LYS A 146 14.63 -0.26 3.54
C LYS A 146 15.50 0.72 4.33
N ASN A 147 15.27 0.79 5.64
CA ASN A 147 16.16 1.44 6.60
C ASN A 147 16.79 0.36 7.49
N VAL A 148 18.11 0.40 7.67
CA VAL A 148 18.89 -0.57 8.48
C VAL A 148 19.86 0.21 9.36
N GLY A 149 19.35 0.82 10.42
CA GLY A 149 20.17 1.60 11.35
C GLY A 149 20.73 2.87 10.69
N ASP A 150 21.98 2.80 10.24
CA ASP A 150 22.72 3.85 9.53
C ASP A 150 22.57 3.83 8.01
N ALA A 151 22.10 2.72 7.44
CA ALA A 151 22.01 2.56 6.00
C ALA A 151 20.57 2.70 5.48
N PHE A 152 20.41 3.53 4.45
CA PHE A 152 19.16 3.76 3.73
C PHE A 152 19.26 3.24 2.30
N LEU A 153 18.36 2.32 1.95
CA LEU A 153 18.19 1.82 0.59
C LEU A 153 16.99 2.52 -0.06
N VAL A 154 17.25 3.15 -1.19
CA VAL A 154 16.28 3.90 -1.98
C VAL A 154 16.28 3.38 -3.42
N VAL A 155 15.15 3.48 -4.12
CA VAL A 155 14.98 2.91 -5.46
C VAL A 155 14.26 3.87 -6.40
N TRP A 156 14.74 3.96 -7.63
CA TRP A 156 14.03 4.62 -8.74
C TRP A 156 13.67 3.58 -9.79
N LYS A 157 12.37 3.37 -10.00
CA LYS A 157 11.88 2.49 -11.06
C LYS A 157 11.68 3.31 -12.34
N SER A 158 12.19 2.82 -13.46
CA SER A 158 11.90 3.45 -14.75
C SER A 158 10.42 3.24 -15.11
N LYS A 159 9.69 4.32 -15.40
CA LYS A 159 8.27 4.25 -15.81
C LYS A 159 8.07 3.63 -17.21
N GLY A 160 9.15 3.50 -17.99
CA GLY A 160 9.19 2.73 -19.23
C GLY A 160 10.23 1.62 -19.11
N GLY A 161 9.90 0.40 -19.54
CA GLY A 161 10.88 -0.68 -19.62
C GLY A 161 12.11 -0.18 -20.36
N MET A 162 13.24 -0.09 -19.67
CA MET A 162 14.52 0.17 -20.33
C MET A 162 14.82 -1.11 -21.11
N GLY A 163 14.52 -1.11 -22.40
CA GLY A 163 14.84 -2.22 -23.29
C GLY A 163 16.33 -2.52 -23.17
N VAL A 164 16.65 -3.73 -22.73
CA VAL A 164 18.02 -4.25 -22.80
C VAL A 164 18.34 -4.36 -24.29
N ARG A 165 19.30 -3.55 -24.75
CA ARG A 165 19.92 -3.74 -26.06
C ARG A 165 20.88 -4.91 -26.01
#